data_AF-Q810Y8-F1
#
_entry.id   AF-Q810Y8-F1
#
_cell.length_a   1.000
_cell.length_b   1.000
_cell.length_c   1.000
_cell.angle_alpha   90.00
_cell.angle_beta   90.00
_cell.angle_gamma   90.00
#
_symmetry.space_group_name_H-M   'P 1'
#
loop_
_entity.id
_entity.type
_entity.pdbx_description
1 polymer ?
#
loop_
_entity_poly.entity_id
_entity_poly.type
_entity_poly.pdbx_seq_one_letter_code
_entity_poly.pdbx_strand_id
1 'polypeptide(L)'
;MVSAPPTLQDQAFRSLVRNEVLTVSDAECLIREFFPPLFKEASTQKKPKTIMILVEHWPYPCLHVGLLIDKPNFQIFQAILDGVDTWLKRKYRPRMGRLKKVDFRDAQHHASLDMQDEREGRDYLVGTLPKKQIVEDHSRTRKERLKLFHDLSFMSSLHEDKHQTLLLEWAKERTSFLHLCCEKLEIGAVEVSKVRNVLKFLQPELIKELKLNTVGNLSKLAKFVPFIRKMRNLQKLMLVRTFGTRTFTQEEKQNISKIISLFCKLSCLRHLTIDDVYFLTDQMKELLRCLEAPLVSLKITLCQLSQSDLESFAQRWNYSQLKHLCLRGVTLTNLDVTPLRDFLKRVAANLQTLDLEDCRMDDSHFRTLLPALIKCTQLTSINLYDNDISEDVLENFLHRTTNLSQLTTEMYPAPSEVYNESNYVIVEIFIQICSELMNKLMEVRQANSVCFGSSSCYDCDNRYLYEDDGDVTLCLCQE
;
A
#
# COMPACT_ATOMS: atom_id res chain seq x y z
N MET A 1 27.51 -21.02 1.69
CA MET A 1 27.69 -20.72 0.26
C MET A 1 29.00 -19.97 0.09
N VAL A 2 29.99 -20.56 -0.59
CA VAL A 2 31.25 -19.87 -0.93
C VAL A 2 30.96 -18.95 -2.11
N SER A 3 31.03 -17.63 -1.92
CA SER A 3 30.84 -16.66 -3.00
C SER A 3 31.97 -16.79 -4.02
N ALA A 4 31.65 -16.76 -5.32
CA ALA A 4 32.64 -16.75 -6.38
C ALA A 4 33.66 -15.59 -6.15
N PRO A 5 34.96 -15.81 -6.46
CA PRO A 5 35.98 -14.78 -6.29
C PRO A 5 35.65 -13.54 -7.13
N PRO A 6 35.95 -12.32 -6.63
CA PRO A 6 35.69 -11.08 -7.35
C PRO A 6 36.45 -11.04 -8.67
N THR A 7 35.80 -10.58 -9.73
CA THR A 7 36.42 -10.46 -11.06
C THR A 7 37.54 -9.41 -11.04
N LEU A 8 38.44 -9.45 -12.03
CA LEU A 8 39.48 -8.40 -12.18
C LEU A 8 38.85 -7.00 -12.25
N GLN A 9 37.68 -6.89 -12.90
CA GLN A 9 36.91 -5.65 -12.98
C GLN A 9 36.42 -5.21 -11.60
N ASP A 10 35.87 -6.11 -10.79
CA ASP A 10 35.46 -5.80 -9.41
C ASP A 10 36.63 -5.35 -8.55
N GLN A 11 37.80 -6.00 -8.70
CA GLN A 11 39.01 -5.61 -8.00
C GLN A 11 39.52 -4.24 -8.45
N ALA A 12 39.46 -3.94 -9.75
CA ALA A 12 39.82 -2.64 -10.29
C ALA A 12 38.90 -1.54 -9.76
N PHE A 13 37.58 -1.76 -9.74
CA PHE A 13 36.60 -0.83 -9.16
C PHE A 13 36.81 -0.62 -7.67
N ARG A 14 37.02 -1.71 -6.92
CA ARG A 14 37.36 -1.64 -5.48
C ARG A 14 38.58 -0.78 -5.23
N SER A 15 39.65 -1.00 -6.00
CA SER A 15 40.90 -0.25 -5.88
C SER A 15 40.71 1.23 -6.25
N LEU A 16 40.03 1.51 -7.36
CA LEU A 16 39.76 2.87 -7.84
C LEU A 16 38.99 3.71 -6.81
N VAL A 17 37.93 3.11 -6.24
CA VAL A 17 37.10 3.72 -5.20
C VAL A 17 37.87 3.87 -3.88
N ARG A 18 38.59 2.83 -3.45
CA ARG A 18 39.31 2.80 -2.17
C ARG A 18 40.36 3.89 -2.09
N ASN A 19 41.12 4.05 -3.17
CA ASN A 19 42.21 5.01 -3.27
C ASN A 19 41.73 6.43 -3.62
N GLU A 20 40.41 6.65 -3.77
CA GLU A 20 39.81 7.95 -4.15
C GLU A 20 40.43 8.54 -5.42
N VAL A 21 40.86 7.68 -6.35
CA VAL A 21 41.61 8.08 -7.55
C VAL A 21 40.68 8.62 -8.63
N LEU A 22 39.38 8.31 -8.58
CA LEU A 22 38.40 8.80 -9.57
C LEU A 22 38.28 10.32 -9.49
N THR A 23 38.91 11.02 -10.43
CA THR A 23 38.78 12.47 -10.61
C THR A 23 37.61 12.81 -11.55
N VAL A 24 37.25 14.10 -11.63
CA VAL A 24 36.27 14.61 -12.60
C VAL A 24 36.67 14.23 -14.03
N SER A 25 37.95 14.37 -14.38
CA SER A 25 38.48 14.02 -15.71
C SER A 25 38.36 12.52 -16.02
N ASP A 26 38.54 11.66 -15.01
CA ASP A 26 38.39 10.21 -15.19
C ASP A 26 36.92 9.85 -15.45
N ALA A 27 35.98 10.51 -14.78
CA ALA A 27 34.55 10.28 -14.95
C ALA A 27 34.04 10.71 -16.35
N GLU A 28 34.63 11.74 -16.97
CA GLU A 28 34.30 12.15 -18.35
C GLU A 28 34.72 11.13 -19.41
N CYS A 29 35.80 10.39 -19.15
CA CYS A 29 36.35 9.36 -20.04
C CYS A 29 35.80 7.96 -19.74
N LEU A 30 34.99 7.80 -18.69
CA LEU A 30 34.53 6.50 -18.24
C LEU A 30 33.45 5.94 -19.19
N ILE A 31 33.56 4.64 -19.50
CA ILE A 31 32.53 3.92 -20.25
C ILE A 31 31.24 3.87 -19.41
N ARG A 32 30.08 4.14 -20.04
CA ARG A 32 28.79 4.29 -19.34
C ARG A 32 28.40 3.06 -18.50
N GLU A 33 28.75 1.86 -18.97
CA GLU A 33 28.49 0.58 -18.31
C GLU A 33 29.22 0.44 -16.96
N PHE A 34 30.26 1.25 -16.70
CA PHE A 34 31.02 1.22 -15.44
C PHE A 34 30.44 2.12 -14.34
N PHE A 35 29.52 3.04 -14.68
CA PHE A 35 28.91 3.93 -13.69
C PHE A 35 28.11 3.18 -12.61
N PRO A 36 27.17 2.27 -12.95
CA PRO A 36 26.38 1.58 -11.93
C PRO A 36 27.23 0.71 -10.97
N PRO A 37 28.16 -0.13 -11.45
CA PRO A 37 29.04 -0.91 -10.56
C PRO A 37 29.93 -0.03 -9.67
N LEU A 38 30.53 1.04 -10.21
CA LEU A 38 31.34 1.96 -9.40
C LEU A 38 30.52 2.68 -8.35
N PHE A 39 29.27 3.05 -8.66
CA PHE A 39 28.38 3.67 -7.70
C PHE A 39 28.04 2.71 -6.55
N LYS A 40 27.75 1.44 -6.86
CA LYS A 40 27.53 0.38 -5.86
C LYS A 40 28.76 0.19 -4.95
N GLU A 41 29.94 0.14 -5.55
CA GLU A 41 31.19 -0.03 -4.84
C GLU A 41 31.53 1.19 -3.95
N ALA A 42 31.40 2.42 -4.49
CA ALA A 42 31.57 3.66 -3.73
C ALA A 42 30.59 3.79 -2.57
N SER A 43 29.38 3.27 -2.72
CA SER A 43 28.38 3.24 -1.65
C SER A 43 28.74 2.25 -0.55
N THR A 44 29.15 1.03 -0.95
CA THR A 44 29.64 -0.02 -0.05
C THR A 44 30.83 0.46 0.77
N GLN A 45 31.78 1.15 0.12
CA GLN A 45 32.97 1.72 0.77
C GLN A 45 32.72 3.08 1.45
N LYS A 46 31.48 3.59 1.43
CA LYS A 46 31.08 4.89 2.01
C LYS A 46 31.97 6.05 1.55
N LYS A 47 32.18 6.16 0.23
CA LYS A 47 32.99 7.20 -0.42
C LYS A 47 32.11 8.29 -1.03
N PRO A 48 31.65 9.30 -0.25
CA PRO A 48 30.72 10.32 -0.73
C PRO A 48 31.28 11.15 -1.89
N LYS A 49 32.58 11.50 -1.88
CA LYS A 49 33.20 12.26 -2.98
C LYS A 49 33.09 11.53 -4.32
N THR A 50 33.36 10.24 -4.33
CA THR A 50 33.24 9.39 -5.54
C THR A 50 31.80 9.33 -6.02
N ILE A 51 30.83 9.17 -5.10
CA ILE A 51 29.40 9.21 -5.44
C ILE A 51 29.01 10.54 -6.08
N MET A 52 29.43 11.66 -5.48
CA MET A 52 29.15 13.00 -6.00
C MET A 52 29.65 13.16 -7.45
N ILE A 53 30.90 12.74 -7.73
CA ILE A 53 31.50 12.79 -9.08
C ILE A 53 30.72 11.91 -10.08
N LEU A 54 30.37 10.68 -9.67
CA LEU A 54 29.61 9.75 -10.51
C LEU A 54 28.22 10.29 -10.86
N VAL A 55 27.52 10.92 -9.92
CA VAL A 55 26.21 11.53 -10.16
C VAL A 55 26.32 12.75 -11.06
N GLU A 56 27.34 13.58 -10.87
CA GLU A 56 27.61 14.75 -11.70
C GLU A 56 27.80 14.39 -13.20
N HIS A 57 28.34 13.20 -13.47
CA HIS A 57 28.63 12.68 -14.81
C HIS A 57 27.71 11.55 -15.25
N TRP A 58 26.58 11.36 -14.56
CA TRP A 58 25.72 10.21 -14.78
C TRP A 58 25.29 10.09 -16.25
N PRO A 59 25.57 8.96 -16.93
CA PRO A 59 25.42 8.86 -18.38
C PRO A 59 23.98 8.58 -18.83
N TYR A 60 23.12 8.16 -17.90
CA TYR A 60 21.73 7.79 -18.21
C TYR A 60 20.76 8.96 -17.94
N PRO A 61 19.62 9.03 -18.64
CA PRO A 61 18.61 10.05 -18.36
C PRO A 61 17.92 9.87 -17.00
N CYS A 62 18.03 8.70 -16.39
CA CYS A 62 17.48 8.42 -15.07
C CYS A 62 18.56 7.87 -14.12
N LEU A 63 18.58 8.38 -12.90
CA LEU A 63 19.34 7.81 -11.78
C LEU A 63 18.36 7.13 -10.83
N HIS A 64 18.28 5.80 -10.90
CA HIS A 64 17.47 4.96 -10.01
C HIS A 64 18.29 4.57 -8.78
N VAL A 65 18.23 5.37 -7.70
CA VAL A 65 19.05 5.16 -6.50
C VAL A 65 18.70 3.84 -5.82
N GLY A 66 17.41 3.49 -5.74
CA GLY A 66 16.96 2.23 -5.11
C GLY A 66 17.42 0.95 -5.81
N LEU A 67 17.77 1.01 -7.10
CA LEU A 67 18.38 -0.12 -7.83
C LEU A 67 19.89 -0.26 -7.58
N LEU A 68 20.52 0.81 -7.07
CA LEU A 68 21.95 0.87 -6.82
C LEU A 68 22.27 0.62 -5.35
N ILE A 69 21.47 1.15 -4.43
CA ILE A 69 21.70 1.05 -2.98
C ILE A 69 20.35 0.92 -2.29
N ASP A 70 20.24 -0.07 -1.39
CA ASP A 70 19.16 -0.07 -0.41
C ASP A 70 19.50 0.89 0.74
N LYS A 71 18.63 1.88 0.98
CA LYS A 71 18.72 2.87 2.08
C LYS A 71 20.10 3.54 2.22
N PRO A 72 20.46 4.53 1.38
CA PRO A 72 21.73 5.23 1.49
C PRO A 72 21.89 5.88 2.87
N ASN A 73 23.07 5.75 3.47
CA ASN A 73 23.37 6.50 4.69
C ASN A 73 23.34 8.02 4.41
N PHE A 74 23.24 8.83 5.47
CA PHE A 74 23.05 10.28 5.33
C PHE A 74 24.15 10.97 4.49
N GLN A 75 25.42 10.56 4.62
CA GLN A 75 26.53 11.14 3.85
C GLN A 75 26.44 10.81 2.36
N ILE A 76 26.06 9.58 2.03
CA ILE A 76 25.89 9.13 0.64
C ILE A 76 24.67 9.82 0.01
N PHE A 77 23.57 9.94 0.76
CA PHE A 77 22.38 10.66 0.31
C PHE A 77 22.71 12.14 0.01
N GLN A 78 23.41 12.80 0.93
CA GLN A 78 23.90 14.17 0.71
C GLN A 78 24.81 14.27 -0.51
N ALA A 79 25.76 13.35 -0.67
CA ALA A 79 26.65 13.33 -1.84
C ALA A 79 25.92 13.16 -3.18
N ILE A 80 24.83 12.39 -3.20
CA ILE A 80 23.97 12.28 -4.39
C ILE A 80 23.35 13.65 -4.70
N LEU A 81 22.76 14.32 -3.68
CA LEU A 81 22.17 15.65 -3.86
C LEU A 81 23.22 16.69 -4.30
N ASP A 82 24.42 16.65 -3.75
CA ASP A 82 25.54 17.53 -4.13
C ASP A 82 26.00 17.28 -5.57
N GLY A 83 26.03 16.01 -6.01
CA GLY A 83 26.32 15.64 -7.39
C GLY A 83 25.26 16.15 -8.37
N VAL A 84 23.97 16.04 -7.99
CA VAL A 84 22.85 16.61 -8.76
C VAL A 84 22.94 18.14 -8.79
N ASP A 85 23.28 18.79 -7.68
CA ASP A 85 23.42 20.25 -7.61
C ASP A 85 24.55 20.75 -8.51
N THR A 86 25.67 20.03 -8.52
CA THR A 86 26.81 20.32 -9.40
C THR A 86 26.41 20.14 -10.86
N TRP A 87 25.68 19.07 -11.18
CA TRP A 87 25.11 18.85 -12.52
C TRP A 87 24.16 19.99 -12.94
N LEU A 88 23.29 20.47 -12.04
CA LEU A 88 22.34 21.56 -12.31
C LEU A 88 23.03 22.91 -12.59
N LYS A 89 24.20 23.17 -11.98
CA LYS A 89 24.96 24.42 -12.14
C LYS A 89 25.79 24.48 -13.43
N ARG A 90 25.96 23.37 -14.15
CA ARG A 90 26.77 23.32 -15.38
C ARG A 90 26.16 24.18 -16.49
N LYS A 91 26.94 25.18 -16.97
CA LYS A 91 26.58 25.99 -18.16
C LYS A 91 26.57 25.16 -19.44
N TYR A 92 27.48 24.19 -19.54
CA TYR A 92 27.62 23.29 -20.68
C TYR A 92 27.21 21.88 -20.26
N ARG A 93 26.15 21.35 -20.88
CA ARG A 93 25.72 19.97 -20.66
C ARG A 93 26.56 19.07 -21.58
N PRO A 94 27.37 18.14 -21.05
CA PRO A 94 28.16 17.24 -21.88
C PRO A 94 27.25 16.41 -22.81
N ARG A 95 27.78 16.01 -23.98
CA ARG A 95 27.04 15.17 -24.95
C ARG A 95 26.52 13.87 -24.33
N MET A 96 27.20 13.37 -23.29
CA MET A 96 27.03 12.03 -22.73
C MET A 96 26.03 11.92 -21.57
N GLY A 97 25.42 12.99 -21.05
CA GLY A 97 24.57 12.87 -19.86
C GLY A 97 23.48 13.94 -19.77
N ARG A 98 22.22 13.54 -20.04
CA ARG A 98 21.04 14.39 -19.82
C ARG A 98 20.20 13.81 -18.69
N LEU A 99 20.71 13.88 -17.46
CA LEU A 99 19.93 13.52 -16.29
C LEU A 99 18.60 14.29 -16.30
N LYS A 100 17.48 13.58 -16.41
CA LYS A 100 16.11 14.12 -16.43
C LYS A 100 15.35 13.72 -15.17
N LYS A 101 15.67 12.56 -14.61
CA LYS A 101 14.99 11.98 -13.46
C LYS A 101 16.02 11.46 -12.45
N VAL A 102 15.77 11.70 -11.18
CA VAL A 102 16.47 11.07 -10.04
C VAL A 102 15.40 10.42 -9.18
N ASP A 103 15.47 9.12 -8.95
CA ASP A 103 14.47 8.38 -8.20
C ASP A 103 15.09 7.75 -6.96
N PHE A 104 14.66 8.22 -5.79
CA PHE A 104 15.10 7.73 -4.48
C PHE A 104 14.20 6.63 -3.92
N ARG A 105 13.14 6.25 -4.63
CA ARG A 105 12.24 5.17 -4.19
C ARG A 105 12.94 3.81 -4.28
N ASP A 106 12.42 2.84 -3.55
CA ASP A 106 13.01 1.50 -3.48
C ASP A 106 12.91 0.73 -4.82
N ALA A 107 13.66 -0.37 -4.92
CA ALA A 107 13.69 -1.22 -6.09
C ALA A 107 12.32 -1.85 -6.44
N GLN A 108 11.41 -2.01 -5.47
CA GLN A 108 10.10 -2.63 -5.72
C GLN A 108 9.25 -1.76 -6.64
N HIS A 109 9.47 -0.43 -6.63
CA HIS A 109 8.84 0.49 -7.58
C HIS A 109 9.37 0.36 -9.02
N HIS A 110 10.58 -0.18 -9.22
CA HIS A 110 11.26 -0.24 -10.53
C HIS A 110 10.99 -1.51 -11.33
N ALA A 111 10.53 -2.59 -10.69
CA ALA A 111 10.18 -3.85 -11.35
C ALA A 111 9.10 -3.71 -12.47
N SER A 112 8.40 -2.57 -12.56
CA SER A 112 7.40 -2.28 -13.59
C SER A 112 7.89 -1.40 -14.76
N LEU A 113 9.08 -0.80 -14.68
CA LEU A 113 9.52 0.27 -15.62
C LEU A 113 10.72 -0.11 -16.51
N ASP A 114 11.48 -1.15 -16.16
CA ASP A 114 12.80 -1.48 -16.75
C ASP A 114 12.78 -2.11 -18.17
N MET A 115 11.70 -1.97 -18.94
CA MET A 115 11.62 -2.52 -20.31
C MET A 115 11.21 -1.52 -21.40
N GLN A 116 10.89 -0.26 -21.06
CA GLN A 116 10.31 0.66 -22.05
C GLN A 116 11.14 1.90 -22.40
N ASP A 117 12.06 2.36 -21.54
CA ASP A 117 12.83 3.60 -21.81
C ASP A 117 14.10 3.38 -22.67
N GLU A 118 14.43 2.15 -23.10
CA GLU A 118 15.63 1.84 -23.91
C GLU A 118 15.38 1.47 -25.39
N ARG A 119 14.13 1.53 -25.90
CA ARG A 119 13.83 1.18 -27.31
C ARG A 119 13.66 2.36 -28.28
N GLU A 120 13.81 3.60 -27.85
CA GLU A 120 13.86 4.76 -28.76
C GLU A 120 15.27 4.99 -29.29
N GLY A 121 15.77 4.09 -30.14
CA GLY A 121 17.12 4.24 -30.67
C GLY A 121 17.65 3.12 -31.54
N ARG A 122 16.81 2.41 -32.29
CA ARG A 122 17.17 1.55 -33.44
C ARG A 122 15.89 0.90 -33.95
N ASP A 123 15.38 1.38 -35.08
CA ASP A 123 14.91 0.50 -36.15
C ASP A 123 14.69 1.33 -37.41
N TYR A 124 15.57 1.07 -38.38
CA TYR A 124 15.37 1.39 -39.78
C TYR A 124 14.31 0.42 -40.33
N LEU A 125 13.56 0.92 -41.31
CA LEU A 125 12.79 0.19 -42.33
C LEU A 125 11.25 0.14 -42.16
N VAL A 126 10.62 1.02 -42.95
CA VAL A 126 9.48 0.78 -43.84
C VAL A 126 8.13 0.40 -43.21
N GLY A 127 7.14 1.30 -43.32
CA GLY A 127 5.73 0.95 -43.08
C GLY A 127 4.77 2.14 -43.00
N THR A 128 4.35 2.63 -44.16
CA THR A 128 3.42 3.75 -44.45
C THR A 128 2.01 3.59 -43.83
N LEU A 129 1.44 4.63 -43.18
CA LEU A 129 0.01 5.09 -43.20
C LEU A 129 -0.23 6.24 -42.16
N PRO A 130 -1.25 7.12 -42.31
CA PRO A 130 -1.02 8.55 -42.51
C PRO A 130 -1.38 9.48 -41.34
N LYS A 131 -0.68 10.62 -41.34
CA LYS A 131 -0.77 11.77 -40.44
C LYS A 131 -2.20 12.30 -40.24
N LYS A 132 -2.67 12.36 -38.99
CA LYS A 132 -3.62 13.38 -38.53
C LYS A 132 -2.83 14.59 -38.03
N GLN A 133 -3.05 15.73 -38.67
CA GLN A 133 -2.51 17.03 -38.27
C GLN A 133 -2.96 17.36 -36.85
N ILE A 134 -2.01 17.45 -35.92
CA ILE A 134 -2.17 18.22 -34.69
C ILE A 134 -1.34 19.48 -34.90
N VAL A 135 -2.04 20.60 -34.87
CA VAL A 135 -1.54 21.97 -35.00
C VAL A 135 -0.36 22.17 -34.04
N GLU A 136 0.80 22.51 -34.58
CA GLU A 136 1.97 22.94 -33.80
C GLU A 136 1.67 24.29 -33.15
N ASP A 137 1.29 24.27 -31.88
CA ASP A 137 1.28 25.46 -31.05
C ASP A 137 2.71 25.76 -30.61
N HIS A 138 3.34 26.75 -31.24
CA HIS A 138 4.68 27.25 -30.94
C HIS A 138 4.71 27.94 -29.56
N SER A 139 4.63 27.15 -28.48
CA SER A 139 4.92 27.62 -27.13
C SER A 139 6.43 27.56 -26.88
N ARG A 140 6.99 28.74 -26.58
CA ARG A 140 8.39 28.97 -26.19
C ARG A 140 8.90 27.83 -25.29
N THR A 141 9.99 27.19 -25.71
CA THR A 141 10.67 26.07 -25.06
C THR A 141 10.86 26.28 -23.55
N ARG A 142 9.90 25.80 -22.76
CA ARG A 142 9.98 25.79 -21.30
C ARG A 142 11.07 24.79 -20.93
N LYS A 143 12.23 25.26 -20.43
CA LYS A 143 13.34 24.39 -19.99
C LYS A 143 12.78 23.26 -19.12
N GLU A 144 12.91 22.01 -19.57
CA GLU A 144 12.50 20.84 -18.80
C GLU A 144 13.24 20.83 -17.46
N ARG A 145 12.48 20.83 -16.36
CA ARG A 145 13.01 20.77 -14.99
C ARG A 145 13.36 19.32 -14.64
N LEU A 146 14.44 19.13 -13.91
CA LEU A 146 14.83 17.82 -13.39
C LEU A 146 13.72 17.31 -12.45
N LYS A 147 13.25 16.08 -12.64
CA LYS A 147 12.27 15.46 -11.73
C LYS A 147 13.00 14.63 -10.69
N LEU A 148 12.77 14.90 -9.41
CA LEU A 148 13.29 14.10 -8.31
C LEU A 148 12.13 13.39 -7.63
N PHE A 149 12.12 12.06 -7.67
CA PHE A 149 11.09 11.24 -7.06
C PHE A 149 11.53 10.80 -5.67
N HIS A 150 10.72 11.09 -4.67
CA HIS A 150 10.90 10.65 -3.29
C HIS A 150 9.53 10.60 -2.61
N ASP A 151 9.20 9.47 -2.01
CA ASP A 151 7.97 9.34 -1.23
C ASP A 151 8.14 9.98 0.14
N LEU A 152 7.10 10.66 0.62
CA LEU A 152 7.21 11.52 1.80
C LEU A 152 6.37 10.97 2.94
N SER A 153 6.93 10.95 4.14
CA SER A 153 6.25 10.48 5.35
C SER A 153 6.41 11.49 6.47
N PHE A 154 5.27 11.99 6.98
CA PHE A 154 5.15 12.93 8.08
C PHE A 154 4.38 12.28 9.23
N MET A 155 4.83 11.14 9.73
CA MET A 155 4.06 10.33 10.68
C MET A 155 4.20 10.78 12.14
N SER A 156 5.37 11.26 12.54
CA SER A 156 5.65 11.73 13.90
C SER A 156 6.49 13.01 13.85
N SER A 157 6.20 13.96 14.74
CA SER A 157 7.05 15.14 14.94
C SER A 157 8.27 14.85 15.83
N LEU A 158 8.27 13.74 16.58
CA LEU A 158 9.35 13.37 17.50
C LEU A 158 10.53 12.71 16.77
N HIS A 159 10.26 12.07 15.63
CA HIS A 159 11.25 11.36 14.83
C HIS A 159 11.24 11.92 13.41
N GLU A 160 11.67 13.18 13.28
CA GLU A 160 11.86 13.77 11.95
C GLU A 160 12.97 13.04 11.21
N ASP A 161 12.64 12.53 10.03
CA ASP A 161 13.59 11.89 9.14
C ASP A 161 14.60 12.95 8.64
N LYS A 162 15.87 12.77 9.00
CA LYS A 162 16.96 13.69 8.64
C LYS A 162 17.15 13.76 7.13
N HIS A 163 17.04 12.63 6.42
CA HIS A 163 17.19 12.58 4.96
C HIS A 163 16.06 13.35 4.28
N GLN A 164 14.82 13.14 4.73
CA GLN A 164 13.67 13.89 4.22
C GLN A 164 13.82 15.39 4.50
N THR A 165 14.24 15.77 5.71
CA THR A 165 14.44 17.19 6.08
C THR A 165 15.46 17.85 5.17
N LEU A 166 16.63 17.22 4.99
CA LEU A 166 17.68 17.67 4.08
C LEU A 166 17.16 17.81 2.65
N LEU A 167 16.44 16.80 2.14
CA LEU A 167 15.88 16.82 0.80
C LEU A 167 14.90 17.98 0.60
N LEU A 168 14.01 18.20 1.56
CA LEU A 168 12.99 19.25 1.49
C LEU A 168 13.63 20.64 1.48
N GLU A 169 14.64 20.87 2.33
CA GLU A 169 15.41 22.11 2.35
C GLU A 169 16.16 22.31 1.03
N TRP A 170 16.90 21.29 0.58
CA TRP A 170 17.66 21.30 -0.66
C TRP A 170 16.76 21.56 -1.89
N ALA A 171 15.60 20.90 -1.96
CA ALA A 171 14.66 21.03 -3.08
C ALA A 171 13.98 22.41 -3.11
N LYS A 172 13.68 22.98 -1.93
CA LYS A 172 13.00 24.29 -1.79
C LYS A 172 13.80 25.43 -2.42
N GLU A 173 15.13 25.38 -2.30
CA GLU A 173 16.05 26.36 -2.92
C GLU A 173 16.14 26.23 -4.46
N ARG A 174 15.73 25.08 -5.01
CA ARG A 174 15.95 24.70 -6.41
C ARG A 174 14.67 24.63 -7.23
N THR A 175 13.58 25.23 -6.74
CA THR A 175 12.25 25.26 -7.36
C THR A 175 12.14 26.00 -8.70
N SER A 176 13.24 26.51 -9.26
CA SER A 176 13.28 26.99 -10.65
C SER A 176 13.73 25.90 -11.64
N PHE A 177 14.52 24.93 -11.18
CA PHE A 177 15.17 23.92 -12.03
C PHE A 177 14.77 22.47 -11.68
N LEU A 178 14.17 22.24 -10.51
CA LEU A 178 13.83 20.93 -9.97
C LEU A 178 12.33 20.79 -9.70
N HIS A 179 11.71 19.67 -10.04
CA HIS A 179 10.39 19.25 -9.56
C HIS A 179 10.55 18.12 -8.55
N LEU A 180 10.14 18.35 -7.30
CA LEU A 180 10.02 17.28 -6.31
C LEU A 180 8.68 16.55 -6.54
N CYS A 181 8.79 15.29 -6.92
CA CYS A 181 7.70 14.39 -7.26
C CYS A 181 7.51 13.38 -6.12
N CYS A 182 6.27 13.23 -5.66
CA CYS A 182 5.90 12.32 -4.57
C CYS A 182 4.71 11.49 -5.06
N GLU A 183 4.84 10.17 -5.09
CA GLU A 183 3.74 9.28 -5.51
C GLU A 183 3.02 8.70 -4.30
N LYS A 184 3.74 8.42 -3.20
CA LYS A 184 3.19 7.99 -1.92
C LYS A 184 3.45 9.04 -0.84
N LEU A 185 2.36 9.50 -0.23
CA LEU A 185 2.39 10.49 0.84
C LEU A 185 1.74 9.91 2.11
N GLU A 186 2.43 9.99 3.23
CA GLU A 186 1.90 9.63 4.54
C GLU A 186 1.89 10.85 5.47
N ILE A 187 0.75 11.12 6.11
CA ILE A 187 0.57 12.22 7.04
C ILE A 187 0.00 11.64 8.32
N GLY A 188 0.78 11.71 9.39
CA GLY A 188 0.37 11.30 10.73
C GLY A 188 -0.11 12.48 11.58
N ALA A 189 0.09 12.35 12.89
CA ALA A 189 -0.30 13.35 13.88
C ALA A 189 0.66 14.56 13.94
N VAL A 190 1.17 15.00 12.78
CA VAL A 190 2.05 16.17 12.65
C VAL A 190 1.23 17.46 12.51
N GLU A 191 1.85 18.60 12.80
CA GLU A 191 1.24 19.90 12.61
C GLU A 191 0.85 20.14 11.14
N VAL A 192 -0.42 20.50 10.92
CA VAL A 192 -0.96 20.80 9.60
C VAL A 192 -0.15 21.89 8.89
N SER A 193 0.40 22.86 9.63
CA SER A 193 1.24 23.95 9.13
C SER A 193 2.50 23.44 8.41
N LYS A 194 3.22 22.48 9.02
CA LYS A 194 4.44 21.88 8.45
C LYS A 194 4.14 21.23 7.11
N VAL A 195 3.18 20.32 7.09
CA VAL A 195 2.80 19.57 5.88
C VAL A 195 2.18 20.49 4.82
N ARG A 196 1.40 21.50 5.23
CA ARG A 196 0.80 22.48 4.31
C ARG A 196 1.84 23.23 3.50
N ASN A 197 2.96 23.61 4.10
CA ASN A 197 4.04 24.27 3.38
C ASN A 197 4.69 23.34 2.37
N VAL A 198 4.76 22.04 2.70
CA VAL A 198 5.29 21.02 1.82
C VAL A 198 4.35 20.78 0.62
N LEU A 199 3.07 20.58 0.88
CA LEU A 199 2.04 20.35 -0.15
C LEU A 199 1.94 21.47 -1.19
N LYS A 200 2.35 22.71 -0.85
CA LYS A 200 2.35 23.83 -1.80
C LYS A 200 3.44 23.72 -2.88
N PHE A 201 4.54 23.02 -2.60
CA PHE A 201 5.64 22.87 -3.56
C PHE A 201 5.52 21.59 -4.39
N LEU A 202 4.73 20.62 -3.93
CA LEU A 202 4.49 19.35 -4.63
C LEU A 202 3.52 19.52 -5.80
N GLN A 203 3.61 18.61 -6.77
CA GLN A 203 2.60 18.45 -7.81
C GLN A 203 1.54 17.44 -7.32
N PRO A 204 0.36 17.89 -6.87
CA PRO A 204 -0.63 17.01 -6.27
C PRO A 204 -1.13 15.93 -7.24
N GLU A 205 -1.09 16.19 -8.55
CA GLU A 205 -1.47 15.22 -9.59
C GLU A 205 -0.54 14.01 -9.69
N LEU A 206 0.65 14.04 -9.09
CA LEU A 206 1.56 12.89 -9.07
C LEU A 206 1.28 11.93 -7.91
N ILE A 207 0.55 12.38 -6.88
CA ILE A 207 0.26 11.58 -5.69
C ILE A 207 -0.79 10.52 -6.06
N LYS A 208 -0.41 9.25 -5.94
CA LYS A 208 -1.23 8.06 -6.20
C LYS A 208 -1.69 7.38 -4.92
N GLU A 209 -0.88 7.43 -3.87
CA GLU A 209 -1.20 6.85 -2.56
C GLU A 209 -1.14 7.90 -1.45
N LEU A 210 -2.17 7.95 -0.63
CA LEU A 210 -2.27 8.85 0.52
C LEU A 210 -2.70 8.10 1.77
N LYS A 211 -1.89 8.16 2.82
CA LYS A 211 -2.24 7.70 4.17
C LYS A 211 -2.43 8.91 5.08
N LEU A 212 -3.59 9.02 5.71
CA LEU A 212 -3.93 10.04 6.69
C LEU A 212 -4.24 9.39 8.03
N ASN A 213 -3.34 9.56 8.99
CA ASN A 213 -3.47 9.09 10.35
C ASN A 213 -3.54 10.30 11.29
N THR A 214 -4.75 10.82 11.52
CA THR A 214 -4.91 12.12 12.21
C THR A 214 -5.04 12.02 13.72
N VAL A 215 -5.03 10.80 14.28
CA VAL A 215 -5.19 10.46 15.71
C VAL A 215 -6.23 11.35 16.38
N GLY A 216 -7.51 11.03 16.14
CA GLY A 216 -8.63 11.67 16.83
C GLY A 216 -8.94 13.11 16.45
N ASN A 217 -8.42 13.63 15.32
CA ASN A 217 -8.61 15.04 14.98
C ASN A 217 -9.28 15.26 13.62
N LEU A 218 -10.60 15.15 13.62
CA LEU A 218 -11.46 15.44 12.46
C LEU A 218 -11.20 16.84 11.87
N SER A 219 -10.97 17.86 12.69
CA SER A 219 -10.70 19.22 12.22
C SER A 219 -9.38 19.32 11.44
N LYS A 220 -8.35 18.57 11.84
CA LYS A 220 -7.08 18.47 11.10
C LYS A 220 -7.30 17.80 9.75
N LEU A 221 -8.06 16.70 9.71
CA LEU A 221 -8.41 16.03 8.45
C LEU A 221 -9.14 16.99 7.49
N ALA A 222 -10.14 17.72 8.00
CA ALA A 222 -10.88 18.70 7.22
C ALA A 222 -10.00 19.82 6.63
N LYS A 223 -8.92 20.23 7.34
CA LYS A 223 -7.95 21.22 6.83
C LYS A 223 -7.11 20.70 5.64
N PHE A 224 -6.99 19.38 5.46
CA PHE A 224 -6.30 18.78 4.31
C PHE A 224 -7.19 18.64 3.07
N VAL A 225 -8.52 18.62 3.22
CA VAL A 225 -9.48 18.44 2.11
C VAL A 225 -9.17 19.32 0.89
N PRO A 226 -8.88 20.64 1.01
CA PRO A 226 -8.58 21.47 -0.16
C PRO A 226 -7.32 21.06 -0.95
N PHE A 227 -6.35 20.41 -0.29
CA PHE A 227 -5.14 19.90 -0.93
C PHE A 227 -5.40 18.55 -1.58
N ILE A 228 -6.07 17.63 -0.87
CA ILE A 228 -6.37 16.28 -1.37
C ILE A 228 -7.29 16.34 -2.59
N ARG A 229 -8.21 17.30 -2.63
CA ARG A 229 -9.08 17.55 -3.81
C ARG A 229 -8.29 17.80 -5.11
N LYS A 230 -7.02 18.22 -5.02
CA LYS A 230 -6.16 18.45 -6.19
C LYS A 230 -5.44 17.18 -6.66
N MET A 231 -5.44 16.11 -5.86
CA MET A 231 -4.78 14.84 -6.17
C MET A 231 -5.64 14.00 -7.11
N ARG A 232 -5.81 14.46 -8.36
CA ARG A 232 -6.75 13.87 -9.33
C ARG A 232 -6.43 12.43 -9.73
N ASN A 233 -5.18 12.01 -9.56
CA ASN A 233 -4.70 10.66 -9.87
C ASN A 233 -4.58 9.79 -8.61
N LEU A 234 -5.17 10.19 -7.49
CA LEU A 234 -5.14 9.40 -6.26
C LEU A 234 -5.89 8.08 -6.48
N GLN A 235 -5.15 6.97 -6.37
CA GLN A 235 -5.65 5.60 -6.57
C GLN A 235 -5.89 4.89 -5.24
N LYS A 236 -5.18 5.27 -4.18
CA LYS A 236 -5.29 4.65 -2.86
C LYS A 236 -5.37 5.70 -1.77
N LEU A 237 -6.40 5.58 -0.94
CA LEU A 237 -6.62 6.43 0.22
C LEU A 237 -6.76 5.55 1.46
N MET A 238 -5.97 5.85 2.49
CA MET A 238 -6.05 5.20 3.80
C MET A 238 -6.36 6.26 4.85
N LEU A 239 -7.55 6.18 5.45
CA LEU A 239 -7.93 6.96 6.62
C LEU A 239 -7.76 6.08 7.85
N VAL A 240 -6.92 6.51 8.80
CA VAL A 240 -6.54 5.72 9.96
C VAL A 240 -6.76 6.54 11.24
N ARG A 241 -7.29 5.91 12.30
CA ARG A 241 -7.41 6.47 13.66
C ARG A 241 -7.98 7.88 13.70
N THR A 242 -9.13 8.09 13.06
CA THR A 242 -9.79 9.40 13.03
C THR A 242 -11.12 9.33 13.76
N PHE A 243 -11.08 9.75 15.01
CA PHE A 243 -12.21 9.65 15.91
C PHE A 243 -13.11 10.89 15.81
N GLY A 244 -14.40 10.64 15.95
CA GLY A 244 -15.38 11.66 16.25
C GLY A 244 -15.70 11.68 17.73
N THR A 245 -16.21 12.80 18.21
CA THR A 245 -16.96 12.82 19.47
C THR A 245 -18.29 12.07 19.27
N ARG A 246 -18.86 11.46 20.33
CA ARG A 246 -20.19 10.82 20.24
C ARG A 246 -21.29 11.80 19.81
N THR A 247 -21.08 13.09 20.08
CA THR A 247 -21.99 14.17 19.71
C THR A 247 -21.23 15.23 18.93
N PHE A 248 -21.45 15.27 17.62
CA PHE A 248 -20.81 16.26 16.76
C PHE A 248 -21.39 17.65 16.99
N THR A 249 -20.50 18.59 17.28
CA THR A 249 -20.76 20.02 17.15
C THR A 249 -21.15 20.38 15.71
N GLN A 250 -21.77 21.56 15.52
CA GLN A 250 -22.12 22.04 14.18
C GLN A 250 -20.89 22.18 13.27
N GLU A 251 -19.74 22.58 13.83
CA GLU A 251 -18.48 22.65 13.10
C GLU A 251 -17.99 21.26 12.66
N GLU A 252 -18.09 20.25 13.53
CA GLU A 252 -17.73 18.88 13.19
C GLU A 252 -18.64 18.31 12.10
N LYS A 253 -19.96 18.54 12.16
CA LYS A 253 -20.88 18.15 11.08
C LYS A 253 -20.50 18.78 9.74
N GLN A 254 -20.11 20.05 9.74
CA GLN A 254 -19.57 20.72 8.53
C GLN A 254 -18.27 20.09 8.06
N ASN A 255 -17.38 19.69 8.97
CA ASN A 255 -16.13 19.02 8.65
C ASN A 255 -16.37 17.62 8.06
N ILE A 256 -17.31 16.84 8.61
CA ILE A 256 -17.76 15.56 8.06
C ILE A 256 -18.26 15.75 6.63
N SER A 257 -19.16 16.72 6.41
CA SER A 257 -19.68 17.02 5.06
C SER A 257 -18.58 17.40 4.08
N LYS A 258 -17.60 18.22 4.49
CA LYS A 258 -16.42 18.55 3.67
C LYS A 258 -15.61 17.29 3.31
N ILE A 259 -15.41 16.39 4.27
CA ILE A 259 -14.65 15.15 4.06
C ILE A 259 -15.41 14.19 3.15
N ILE A 260 -16.72 14.00 3.33
CA ILE A 260 -17.54 13.17 2.44
C ILE A 260 -17.50 13.71 1.01
N SER A 261 -17.62 15.04 0.85
CA SER A 261 -17.56 15.69 -0.46
C SER A 261 -16.22 15.53 -1.19
N LEU A 262 -15.14 15.20 -0.46
CA LEU A 262 -13.84 14.89 -1.04
C LEU A 262 -13.90 13.63 -1.91
N PHE A 263 -14.60 12.58 -1.47
CA PHE A 263 -14.69 11.31 -2.18
C PHE A 263 -15.31 11.48 -3.58
N CYS A 264 -16.30 12.36 -3.69
CA CYS A 264 -16.91 12.77 -4.96
C CYS A 264 -15.93 13.48 -5.93
N LYS A 265 -14.69 13.75 -5.52
CA LYS A 265 -13.64 14.35 -6.35
C LYS A 265 -12.47 13.42 -6.64
N LEU A 266 -12.46 12.22 -6.05
CA LEU A 266 -11.40 11.23 -6.20
C LEU A 266 -11.78 10.21 -7.29
N SER A 267 -11.89 10.69 -8.53
CA SER A 267 -12.36 9.91 -9.69
C SER A 267 -11.43 8.76 -10.11
N CYS A 268 -10.25 8.63 -9.51
CA CYS A 268 -9.30 7.56 -9.79
C CYS A 268 -9.15 6.56 -8.63
N LEU A 269 -9.93 6.73 -7.53
CA LEU A 269 -9.78 5.94 -6.32
C LEU A 269 -10.17 4.47 -6.57
N ARG A 270 -9.22 3.55 -6.35
CA ARG A 270 -9.38 2.10 -6.52
C ARG A 270 -9.26 1.33 -5.21
N HIS A 271 -8.55 1.89 -4.24
CA HIS A 271 -8.28 1.25 -2.97
C HIS A 271 -8.63 2.20 -1.82
N LEU A 272 -9.61 1.81 -1.01
CA LEU A 272 -10.03 2.58 0.15
C LEU A 272 -9.81 1.76 1.42
N THR A 273 -9.10 2.34 2.37
CA THR A 273 -8.97 1.83 3.74
C THR A 273 -9.53 2.85 4.71
N ILE A 274 -10.42 2.39 5.58
CA ILE A 274 -11.01 3.13 6.69
C ILE A 274 -10.73 2.28 7.93
N ASP A 275 -9.75 2.67 8.72
CA ASP A 275 -9.24 1.88 9.84
C ASP A 275 -9.37 2.67 11.14
N ASP A 276 -10.24 2.23 12.05
CA ASP A 276 -10.49 2.86 13.34
C ASP A 276 -10.99 4.33 13.17
N VAL A 277 -12.08 4.50 12.40
CA VAL A 277 -12.66 5.81 12.02
C VAL A 277 -14.14 5.90 12.38
N TYR A 278 -14.46 6.47 13.55
CA TYR A 278 -15.83 6.52 14.07
C TYR A 278 -16.71 7.66 13.51
N PHE A 279 -16.14 8.70 12.88
CA PHE A 279 -16.98 9.80 12.39
C PHE A 279 -17.82 9.43 11.15
N LEU A 280 -17.56 8.26 10.57
CA LEU A 280 -18.26 7.75 9.40
C LEU A 280 -19.46 6.86 9.76
N THR A 281 -19.69 6.56 11.04
CA THR A 281 -20.91 5.89 11.49
C THR A 281 -22.13 6.72 11.08
N ASP A 282 -23.12 6.05 10.50
CA ASP A 282 -24.33 6.63 9.86
C ASP A 282 -24.05 7.51 8.62
N GLN A 283 -22.83 7.51 8.08
CA GLN A 283 -22.44 8.30 6.91
C GLN A 283 -22.04 7.44 5.71
N MET A 284 -22.07 6.10 5.83
CA MET A 284 -21.58 5.21 4.77
C MET A 284 -22.38 5.35 3.49
N LYS A 285 -23.69 5.58 3.58
CA LYS A 285 -24.55 5.83 2.42
C LYS A 285 -24.05 6.98 1.54
N GLU A 286 -23.72 8.12 2.15
CA GLU A 286 -23.25 9.28 1.41
C GLU A 286 -21.81 9.09 0.90
N LEU A 287 -20.96 8.44 1.69
CA LEU A 287 -19.60 8.09 1.27
C LEU A 287 -19.60 7.17 0.05
N LEU A 288 -20.34 6.06 0.10
CA LEU A 288 -20.41 5.07 -0.98
C LEU A 288 -21.03 5.67 -2.26
N ARG A 289 -22.04 6.55 -2.12
CA ARG A 289 -22.64 7.28 -3.25
C ARG A 289 -21.64 8.19 -3.97
N CYS A 290 -20.64 8.72 -3.26
CA CYS A 290 -19.57 9.55 -3.83
C CYS A 290 -18.49 8.76 -4.59
N LEU A 291 -18.43 7.43 -4.46
CA LEU A 291 -17.41 6.60 -5.11
C LEU A 291 -17.77 6.36 -6.58
N GLU A 292 -17.36 7.28 -7.46
CA GLU A 292 -17.60 7.20 -8.90
C GLU A 292 -16.72 6.17 -9.61
N ALA A 293 -15.50 5.93 -9.13
CA ALA A 293 -14.57 4.98 -9.73
C ALA A 293 -14.86 3.55 -9.28
N PRO A 294 -14.67 2.53 -10.15
CA PRO A 294 -14.87 1.14 -9.77
C PRO A 294 -13.80 0.71 -8.77
N LEU A 295 -14.20 0.54 -7.51
CA LEU A 295 -13.29 0.19 -6.43
C LEU A 295 -12.82 -1.25 -6.59
N VAL A 296 -11.51 -1.48 -6.40
CA VAL A 296 -10.87 -2.80 -6.44
C VAL A 296 -10.75 -3.39 -5.04
N SER A 297 -10.47 -2.57 -4.02
CA SER A 297 -10.43 -3.02 -2.63
C SER A 297 -11.10 -2.05 -1.67
N LEU A 298 -11.92 -2.59 -0.78
CA LEU A 298 -12.50 -1.89 0.37
C LEU A 298 -12.04 -2.57 1.65
N LYS A 299 -11.37 -1.84 2.52
CA LYS A 299 -11.02 -2.29 3.87
C LYS A 299 -11.65 -1.35 4.87
N ILE A 300 -12.53 -1.86 5.71
CA ILE A 300 -13.12 -1.15 6.84
C ILE A 300 -12.76 -1.97 8.07
N THR A 301 -11.91 -1.44 8.92
CA THR A 301 -11.40 -2.19 10.08
C THR A 301 -11.66 -1.42 11.37
N LEU A 302 -12.04 -2.14 12.43
CA LEU A 302 -12.25 -1.56 13.77
C LEU A 302 -13.21 -0.35 13.77
N CYS A 303 -14.22 -0.36 12.90
CA CYS A 303 -15.21 0.73 12.78
C CYS A 303 -16.58 0.28 13.29
N GLN A 304 -17.36 1.23 13.80
CA GLN A 304 -18.76 0.99 14.15
C GLN A 304 -19.65 1.29 12.96
N LEU A 305 -20.39 0.28 12.49
CA LEU A 305 -21.43 0.43 11.47
C LEU A 305 -22.80 0.34 12.12
N SER A 306 -23.72 1.21 11.71
CA SER A 306 -25.14 1.05 12.06
C SER A 306 -25.88 0.14 11.07
N GLN A 307 -27.13 -0.20 11.38
CA GLN A 307 -27.99 -0.91 10.42
C GLN A 307 -28.12 -0.14 9.10
N SER A 308 -28.23 1.18 9.15
CA SER A 308 -28.33 2.03 7.95
C SER A 308 -27.04 2.02 7.11
N ASP A 309 -25.89 1.90 7.76
CA ASP A 309 -24.62 1.74 7.08
C ASP A 309 -24.57 0.40 6.33
N LEU A 310 -24.98 -0.72 6.96
CA LEU A 310 -25.07 -2.02 6.28
C LEU A 310 -26.08 -2.02 5.12
N GLU A 311 -27.25 -1.43 5.31
CA GLU A 311 -28.25 -1.25 4.25
C GLU A 311 -27.67 -0.52 3.02
N SER A 312 -26.72 0.40 3.26
CA SER A 312 -26.07 1.14 2.18
C SER A 312 -25.15 0.27 1.29
N PHE A 313 -24.62 -0.85 1.81
CA PHE A 313 -23.84 -1.79 0.99
C PHE A 313 -24.70 -2.48 -0.07
N ALA A 314 -25.97 -2.74 0.24
CA ALA A 314 -26.92 -3.38 -0.69
C ALA A 314 -27.44 -2.42 -1.77
N GLN A 315 -27.21 -1.11 -1.61
CA GLN A 315 -27.56 -0.09 -2.60
C GLN A 315 -26.55 -0.05 -3.74
N ARG A 316 -26.90 0.67 -4.82
CA ARG A 316 -26.03 0.77 -6.00
C ARG A 316 -24.94 1.81 -5.78
N TRP A 317 -23.69 1.36 -5.81
CA TRP A 317 -22.48 2.19 -5.92
C TRP A 317 -21.46 1.45 -6.80
N ASN A 318 -20.30 2.04 -7.11
CA ASN A 318 -19.38 1.47 -8.11
C ASN A 318 -18.46 0.37 -7.55
N TYR A 319 -19.04 -0.76 -7.15
CA TYR A 319 -18.33 -1.96 -6.68
C TYR A 319 -18.10 -3.02 -7.77
N SER A 320 -18.30 -2.68 -9.06
CA SER A 320 -18.32 -3.66 -10.15
C SER A 320 -16.96 -4.33 -10.43
N GLN A 321 -15.87 -3.85 -9.82
CA GLN A 321 -14.52 -4.40 -9.93
C GLN A 321 -13.96 -4.82 -8.56
N LEU A 322 -14.81 -4.89 -7.53
CA LEU A 322 -14.37 -5.17 -6.17
C LEU A 322 -13.87 -6.61 -6.07
N LYS A 323 -12.58 -6.74 -5.74
CA LYS A 323 -11.89 -8.02 -5.55
C LYS A 323 -11.60 -8.32 -4.09
N HIS A 324 -11.39 -7.28 -3.29
CA HIS A 324 -10.96 -7.44 -1.90
C HIS A 324 -11.91 -6.70 -0.97
N LEU A 325 -12.56 -7.44 -0.08
CA LEU A 325 -13.40 -6.90 0.98
C LEU A 325 -12.83 -7.33 2.34
N CYS A 326 -12.59 -6.37 3.22
CA CYS A 326 -12.21 -6.61 4.60
C CYS A 326 -13.12 -5.76 5.49
N LEU A 327 -13.82 -6.40 6.42
CA LEU A 327 -14.66 -5.79 7.45
C LEU A 327 -14.16 -6.13 8.86
N ARG A 328 -12.87 -6.49 9.00
CA ARG A 328 -12.31 -7.02 10.23
C ARG A 328 -12.57 -6.12 11.44
N GLY A 329 -13.06 -6.68 12.55
CA GLY A 329 -13.34 -5.92 13.77
C GLY A 329 -14.60 -5.04 13.68
N VAL A 330 -15.39 -5.14 12.60
CA VAL A 330 -16.70 -4.48 12.54
C VAL A 330 -17.70 -5.35 13.27
N THR A 331 -18.17 -4.88 14.44
CA THR A 331 -19.16 -5.62 15.24
C THR A 331 -20.50 -5.73 14.49
N LEU A 332 -20.89 -6.95 14.13
CA LEU A 332 -22.17 -7.25 13.47
C LEU A 332 -23.25 -7.71 14.45
N THR A 333 -22.93 -7.85 15.74
CA THR A 333 -23.86 -8.28 16.78
C THR A 333 -25.15 -7.43 16.76
N ASN A 334 -26.30 -8.11 16.74
CA ASN A 334 -27.64 -7.52 16.69
C ASN A 334 -27.99 -6.75 15.39
N LEU A 335 -27.18 -6.82 14.34
CA LEU A 335 -27.48 -6.22 13.04
C LEU A 335 -28.10 -7.26 12.08
N ASP A 336 -29.06 -6.85 11.26
CA ASP A 336 -29.51 -7.69 10.15
C ASP A 336 -28.45 -7.65 9.03
N VAL A 337 -27.80 -8.79 8.81
CA VAL A 337 -26.75 -8.99 7.78
C VAL A 337 -27.32 -9.36 6.41
N THR A 338 -28.64 -9.38 6.22
CA THR A 338 -29.29 -9.53 4.91
C THR A 338 -28.75 -8.56 3.85
N PRO A 339 -28.53 -7.26 4.14
CA PRO A 339 -27.90 -6.35 3.19
C PRO A 339 -26.48 -6.77 2.80
N LEU A 340 -25.68 -7.26 3.74
CA LEU A 340 -24.33 -7.77 3.47
C LEU A 340 -24.37 -9.02 2.58
N ARG A 341 -25.28 -9.96 2.86
CA ARG A 341 -25.54 -11.13 2.00
C ARG A 341 -25.87 -10.70 0.57
N ASP A 342 -26.77 -9.74 0.41
CA ASP A 342 -27.22 -9.30 -0.91
C ASP A 342 -26.15 -8.51 -1.65
N PHE A 343 -25.30 -7.78 -0.94
CA PHE A 343 -24.08 -7.17 -1.47
C PHE A 343 -23.08 -8.24 -1.96
N LEU A 344 -22.75 -9.23 -1.13
CA LEU A 344 -21.84 -10.32 -1.48
C LEU A 344 -22.30 -11.08 -2.73
N LYS A 345 -23.60 -11.36 -2.87
CA LYS A 345 -24.17 -11.95 -4.11
C LYS A 345 -23.88 -11.12 -5.36
N ARG A 346 -23.82 -9.79 -5.26
CA ARG A 346 -23.58 -8.90 -6.41
C ARG A 346 -22.10 -8.80 -6.79
N VAL A 347 -21.18 -9.00 -5.83
CA VAL A 347 -19.73 -8.99 -6.08
C VAL A 347 -19.14 -10.40 -6.27
N ALA A 348 -19.93 -11.44 -6.10
CA ALA A 348 -19.51 -12.84 -6.13
C ALA A 348 -18.66 -13.26 -7.34
N ALA A 349 -18.92 -12.67 -8.52
CA ALA A 349 -18.17 -12.96 -9.74
C ALA A 349 -16.75 -12.37 -9.78
N ASN A 350 -16.42 -11.43 -8.89
CA ASN A 350 -15.13 -10.73 -8.87
C ASN A 350 -14.37 -10.89 -7.54
N LEU A 351 -15.06 -11.23 -6.45
CA LEU A 351 -14.49 -11.27 -5.11
C LEU A 351 -13.46 -12.38 -4.98
N GLN A 352 -12.22 -12.00 -4.66
CA GLN A 352 -11.07 -12.87 -4.49
C GLN A 352 -10.67 -13.03 -3.03
N THR A 353 -10.82 -11.99 -2.22
CA THR A 353 -10.51 -12.07 -0.78
C THR A 353 -11.64 -11.52 0.05
N LEU A 354 -12.05 -12.26 1.07
CA LEU A 354 -13.05 -11.86 2.04
C LEU A 354 -12.49 -12.04 3.45
N ASP A 355 -12.47 -10.95 4.22
CA ASP A 355 -12.00 -10.94 5.59
C ASP A 355 -13.09 -10.39 6.52
N LEU A 356 -13.61 -11.27 7.37
CA LEU A 356 -14.63 -11.00 8.39
C LEU A 356 -14.10 -11.44 9.76
N GLU A 357 -12.79 -11.37 9.99
CA GLU A 357 -12.20 -11.64 11.30
C GLU A 357 -12.76 -10.69 12.38
N ASP A 358 -13.00 -11.19 13.59
CA ASP A 358 -13.47 -10.40 14.75
C ASP A 358 -14.74 -9.57 14.46
N CYS A 359 -15.67 -10.14 13.68
CA CYS A 359 -16.95 -9.48 13.37
C CYS A 359 -18.04 -9.78 14.41
N ARG A 360 -17.76 -10.63 15.41
CA ARG A 360 -18.70 -11.10 16.43
C ARG A 360 -19.99 -11.67 15.82
N MET A 361 -19.84 -12.40 14.72
CA MET A 361 -20.92 -13.15 14.10
C MET A 361 -21.22 -14.40 14.92
N ASP A 362 -22.50 -14.72 15.02
CA ASP A 362 -22.99 -16.01 15.51
C ASP A 362 -23.47 -16.90 14.35
N ASP A 363 -23.92 -18.11 14.70
CA ASP A 363 -24.53 -19.08 13.78
C ASP A 363 -25.62 -18.49 12.87
N SER A 364 -26.46 -17.58 13.39
CA SER A 364 -27.58 -17.01 12.63
C SER A 364 -27.10 -16.06 11.53
N HIS A 365 -26.09 -15.24 11.85
CA HIS A 365 -25.45 -14.36 10.88
C HIS A 365 -24.76 -15.20 9.80
N PHE A 366 -24.03 -16.24 10.20
CA PHE A 366 -23.30 -17.08 9.26
C PHE A 366 -24.23 -17.87 8.32
N ARG A 367 -25.30 -18.48 8.85
CA ARG A 367 -26.36 -19.13 8.04
C ARG A 367 -27.00 -18.16 7.05
N THR A 368 -27.13 -16.88 7.41
CA THR A 368 -27.65 -15.83 6.52
C THR A 368 -26.69 -15.50 5.38
N LEU A 369 -25.38 -15.47 5.62
CA LEU A 369 -24.35 -15.15 4.61
C LEU A 369 -24.04 -16.33 3.68
N LEU A 370 -24.16 -17.57 4.16
CA LEU A 370 -23.81 -18.80 3.43
C LEU A 370 -24.32 -18.86 1.97
N PRO A 371 -25.59 -18.54 1.63
CA PRO A 371 -26.07 -18.57 0.25
C PRO A 371 -25.36 -17.59 -0.69
N ALA A 372 -24.76 -16.52 -0.16
CA ALA A 372 -23.95 -15.59 -0.94
C ALA A 372 -22.52 -16.13 -1.11
N LEU A 373 -21.93 -16.67 -0.05
CA LEU A 373 -20.57 -17.22 -0.03
C LEU A 373 -20.40 -18.38 -1.02
N ILE A 374 -21.39 -19.29 -1.10
CA ILE A 374 -21.40 -20.38 -2.09
C ILE A 374 -21.27 -19.86 -3.53
N LYS A 375 -21.73 -18.63 -3.83
CA LYS A 375 -21.65 -18.05 -5.18
C LYS A 375 -20.30 -17.40 -5.48
N CYS A 376 -19.44 -17.16 -4.48
CA CYS A 376 -18.16 -16.47 -4.64
C CYS A 376 -17.07 -17.40 -5.19
N THR A 377 -17.27 -17.97 -6.39
CA THR A 377 -16.37 -19.00 -6.95
C THR A 377 -14.97 -18.50 -7.33
N GLN A 378 -14.74 -17.19 -7.30
CA GLN A 378 -13.43 -16.57 -7.53
C GLN A 378 -12.62 -16.37 -6.23
N LEU A 379 -13.17 -16.75 -5.07
CA LEU A 379 -12.54 -16.55 -3.78
C LEU A 379 -11.28 -17.41 -3.65
N THR A 380 -10.15 -16.75 -3.41
CA THR A 380 -8.85 -17.38 -3.15
C THR A 380 -8.48 -17.35 -1.68
N SER A 381 -9.02 -16.40 -0.91
CA SER A 381 -8.78 -16.31 0.53
C SER A 381 -10.04 -15.93 1.30
N ILE A 382 -10.27 -16.63 2.40
CA ILE A 382 -11.34 -16.32 3.36
C ILE A 382 -10.78 -16.29 4.78
N ASN A 383 -11.12 -15.25 5.55
CA ASN A 383 -10.82 -15.14 6.97
C ASN A 383 -12.11 -14.97 7.78
N LEU A 384 -12.35 -15.91 8.71
CA LEU A 384 -13.51 -15.97 9.58
C LEU A 384 -13.11 -16.13 11.06
N TYR A 385 -11.82 -15.99 11.40
CA TYR A 385 -11.35 -16.07 12.78
C TYR A 385 -12.11 -15.14 13.72
N ASP A 386 -12.10 -15.46 15.02
CA ASP A 386 -12.68 -14.63 16.07
C ASP A 386 -14.19 -14.35 15.89
N ASN A 387 -14.93 -15.34 15.36
CA ASN A 387 -16.40 -15.36 15.33
C ASN A 387 -16.90 -16.57 16.13
N ASP A 388 -18.11 -16.47 16.67
CA ASP A 388 -18.73 -17.47 17.54
C ASP A 388 -19.60 -18.43 16.73
N ILE A 389 -18.97 -19.38 16.06
CA ILE A 389 -19.62 -20.33 15.13
C ILE A 389 -19.55 -21.73 15.72
N SER A 390 -20.68 -22.44 15.77
CA SER A 390 -20.75 -23.82 16.22
C SER A 390 -20.15 -24.81 15.23
N GLU A 391 -19.82 -26.00 15.73
CA GLU A 391 -19.29 -27.11 14.93
C GLU A 391 -20.25 -27.47 13.78
N ASP A 392 -21.55 -27.64 14.08
CA ASP A 392 -22.59 -28.00 13.09
C ASP A 392 -22.65 -26.99 11.94
N VAL A 393 -22.59 -25.70 12.27
CA VAL A 393 -22.67 -24.64 11.26
C VAL A 393 -21.43 -24.58 10.40
N LEU A 394 -20.25 -24.77 11.01
CA LEU A 394 -18.99 -24.79 10.29
C LEU A 394 -18.89 -26.02 9.37
N GLU A 395 -19.23 -27.21 9.87
CA GLU A 395 -19.31 -28.45 9.08
C GLU A 395 -20.24 -28.29 7.87
N ASN A 396 -21.46 -27.77 8.10
CA ASN A 396 -22.41 -27.51 7.01
C ASN A 396 -21.86 -26.52 5.98
N PHE A 397 -21.11 -25.49 6.42
CA PHE A 397 -20.45 -24.56 5.49
C PHE A 397 -19.38 -25.26 4.64
N LEU A 398 -18.51 -26.07 5.25
CA LEU A 398 -17.47 -26.82 4.54
C LEU A 398 -18.10 -27.74 3.49
N HIS A 399 -19.15 -28.49 3.85
CA HIS A 399 -19.90 -29.35 2.92
C HIS A 399 -20.58 -28.59 1.79
N ARG A 400 -21.05 -27.35 2.01
CA ARG A 400 -21.79 -26.59 0.99
C ARG A 400 -20.92 -25.72 0.10
N THR A 401 -19.65 -25.55 0.43
CA THR A 401 -18.71 -24.71 -0.32
C THR A 401 -17.69 -25.50 -1.15
N THR A 402 -17.98 -26.76 -1.46
CA THR A 402 -17.14 -27.64 -2.29
C THR A 402 -16.82 -27.07 -3.68
N ASN A 403 -17.67 -26.17 -4.18
CA ASN A 403 -17.47 -25.48 -5.45
C ASN A 403 -16.46 -24.33 -5.41
N LEU A 404 -15.95 -23.94 -4.23
CA LEU A 404 -14.94 -22.89 -4.07
C LEU A 404 -13.52 -23.42 -4.33
N SER A 405 -13.29 -23.95 -5.53
CA SER A 405 -12.05 -24.65 -5.89
C SER A 405 -10.81 -23.74 -6.03
N GLN A 406 -10.98 -22.42 -5.92
CA GLN A 406 -9.90 -21.44 -6.03
C GLN A 406 -9.31 -21.06 -4.66
N LEU A 407 -9.89 -21.55 -3.56
CA LEU A 407 -9.40 -21.25 -2.21
C LEU A 407 -7.98 -21.80 -2.03
N THR A 408 -7.07 -20.89 -1.70
CA THR A 408 -5.68 -21.20 -1.37
C THR A 408 -5.36 -20.90 0.09
N THR A 409 -6.18 -20.11 0.78
CA THR A 409 -5.97 -19.74 2.18
C THR A 409 -7.31 -19.66 2.90
N GLU A 410 -7.52 -20.56 3.84
CA GLU A 410 -8.78 -20.70 4.57
C GLU A 410 -8.53 -20.61 6.07
N MET A 411 -9.09 -19.58 6.70
CA MET A 411 -8.93 -19.32 8.13
C MET A 411 -10.30 -19.35 8.80
N TYR A 412 -10.58 -20.44 9.54
CA TYR A 412 -11.87 -20.69 10.19
C TYR A 412 -11.77 -20.52 11.70
N PRO A 413 -12.80 -19.99 12.38
CA PRO A 413 -12.77 -19.91 13.83
C PRO A 413 -12.79 -21.31 14.43
N ALA A 414 -12.14 -21.48 15.58
CA ALA A 414 -12.35 -22.65 16.40
C ALA A 414 -13.83 -22.71 16.82
N PRO A 415 -14.49 -23.88 16.73
CA PRO A 415 -15.90 -24.00 17.07
C PRO A 415 -16.22 -23.52 18.49
N SER A 416 -17.40 -22.95 18.70
CA SER A 416 -17.85 -22.42 20.00
C SER A 416 -17.72 -23.43 21.16
N GLU A 417 -17.85 -24.71 20.85
CA GLU A 417 -17.82 -25.86 21.76
C GLU A 417 -16.43 -26.11 22.37
N VAL A 418 -15.37 -25.56 21.78
CA VAL A 418 -14.01 -25.71 22.32
C VAL A 418 -13.78 -24.83 23.54
N TYR A 419 -14.64 -23.83 23.79
CA TYR A 419 -14.47 -22.87 24.88
C TYR A 419 -15.26 -23.31 26.12
N ASN A 420 -14.62 -23.22 27.29
CA ASN A 420 -15.32 -23.41 28.56
C ASN A 420 -16.11 -22.15 28.98
N GLU A 421 -16.81 -22.21 30.11
CA GLU A 421 -17.61 -21.09 30.66
C GLU A 421 -16.80 -19.80 30.92
N SER A 422 -15.46 -19.89 31.00
CA SER A 422 -14.54 -18.78 31.17
C SER A 422 -13.88 -18.32 29.87
N ASN A 423 -14.34 -18.81 28.71
CA ASN A 423 -13.78 -18.55 27.37
C ASN A 423 -12.33 -19.02 27.17
N TYR A 424 -11.84 -19.97 27.98
CA TYR A 424 -10.57 -20.64 27.70
C TYR A 424 -10.80 -21.86 26.81
N VAL A 425 -9.82 -22.12 25.94
CA VAL A 425 -9.83 -23.29 25.04
C VAL A 425 -9.60 -24.56 25.85
N ILE A 426 -10.48 -25.55 25.69
CA ILE A 426 -10.27 -26.91 26.16
C ILE A 426 -9.46 -27.63 25.07
N VAL A 427 -8.14 -27.77 25.29
CA VAL A 427 -7.18 -28.21 24.28
C VAL A 427 -7.54 -29.56 23.66
N GLU A 428 -7.97 -30.54 24.46
CA GLU A 428 -8.35 -31.87 23.96
C GLU A 428 -9.56 -31.80 23.03
N ILE A 429 -10.57 -31.00 23.38
CA ILE A 429 -11.77 -30.79 22.57
C ILE A 429 -11.42 -30.01 21.29
N PHE A 430 -10.58 -28.99 21.40
CA PHE A 430 -10.08 -28.22 20.26
C PHE A 430 -9.40 -29.12 19.23
N ILE A 431 -8.43 -29.93 19.66
CA ILE A 431 -7.72 -30.87 18.79
C ILE A 431 -8.70 -31.87 18.18
N GLN A 432 -9.59 -32.45 18.99
CA GLN A 432 -10.55 -33.43 18.51
C GLN A 432 -11.46 -32.84 17.42
N ILE A 433 -12.20 -31.77 17.72
CA ILE A 433 -13.19 -31.19 16.80
C ILE A 433 -12.50 -30.65 15.53
N CYS A 434 -11.37 -29.94 15.67
CA CYS A 434 -10.67 -29.40 14.50
C CYS A 434 -10.13 -30.52 13.60
N SER A 435 -9.66 -31.64 14.18
CA SER A 435 -9.24 -32.79 13.40
C SER A 435 -10.39 -33.44 12.63
N GLU A 436 -11.57 -33.56 13.24
CA GLU A 436 -12.77 -34.12 12.62
C GLU A 436 -13.27 -33.22 11.47
N LEU A 437 -13.32 -31.90 11.68
CA LEU A 437 -13.67 -30.93 10.64
C LEU A 437 -12.66 -30.91 9.48
N MET A 438 -11.37 -30.99 9.78
CA MET A 438 -10.32 -31.06 8.77
C MET A 438 -10.48 -32.32 7.92
N ASN A 439 -10.70 -33.49 8.54
CA ASN A 439 -10.93 -34.74 7.81
C ASN A 439 -12.15 -34.63 6.88
N LYS A 440 -13.29 -34.10 7.38
CA LYS A 440 -14.50 -33.87 6.58
C LYS A 440 -14.24 -32.91 5.42
N LEU A 441 -13.43 -31.86 5.62
CA LEU A 441 -13.05 -30.94 4.55
C LEU A 441 -12.21 -31.63 3.47
N MET A 442 -11.22 -32.43 3.87
CA MET A 442 -10.33 -33.15 2.97
C MET A 442 -11.05 -34.26 2.18
N GLU A 443 -12.17 -34.77 2.68
CA GLU A 443 -13.06 -35.68 1.93
C GLU A 443 -13.80 -34.97 0.78
N VAL A 444 -14.07 -33.66 0.90
CA VAL A 444 -14.91 -32.93 -0.05
C VAL A 444 -14.15 -32.01 -1.01
N ARG A 445 -12.95 -31.53 -0.64
CA ARG A 445 -12.04 -30.81 -1.55
C ARG A 445 -10.58 -30.92 -1.15
N GLN A 446 -9.69 -30.81 -2.14
CA GLN A 446 -8.26 -30.62 -1.89
C GLN A 446 -8.01 -29.15 -1.54
N ALA A 447 -7.89 -28.87 -0.25
CA ALA A 447 -7.51 -27.55 0.23
C ALA A 447 -5.98 -27.40 0.27
N ASN A 448 -5.48 -26.16 0.11
CA ASN A 448 -4.03 -25.90 0.03
C ASN A 448 -3.41 -25.43 1.35
N SER A 449 -4.15 -24.62 2.11
CA SER A 449 -3.74 -24.09 3.41
C SER A 449 -5.01 -23.77 4.18
N VAL A 450 -5.33 -24.63 5.14
CA VAL A 450 -6.50 -24.52 6.00
C VAL A 450 -6.04 -24.46 7.44
N CYS A 451 -6.61 -23.54 8.20
CA CYS A 451 -6.32 -23.46 9.61
C CYS A 451 -7.57 -23.12 10.42
N PHE A 452 -7.78 -23.86 11.51
CA PHE A 452 -8.75 -23.53 12.55
C PHE A 452 -8.05 -22.79 13.67
N GLY A 453 -8.52 -21.58 13.99
CA GLY A 453 -7.86 -20.68 14.93
C GLY A 453 -8.79 -20.29 16.07
N SER A 454 -8.32 -20.48 17.30
CA SER A 454 -8.99 -19.95 18.49
C SER A 454 -8.93 -18.42 18.54
N SER A 455 -9.67 -17.86 19.50
CA SER A 455 -9.59 -16.44 19.86
C SER A 455 -8.16 -16.05 20.22
N SER A 456 -7.71 -14.87 19.78
CA SER A 456 -6.40 -14.34 20.16
C SER A 456 -6.26 -14.22 21.68
N CYS A 457 -5.16 -14.73 22.22
CA CYS A 457 -4.78 -14.58 23.62
C CYS A 457 -4.49 -13.10 23.93
N TYR A 458 -5.12 -12.58 24.97
CA TYR A 458 -4.96 -11.18 25.40
C TYR A 458 -3.52 -10.82 25.81
N ASP A 459 -2.73 -11.79 26.32
CA ASP A 459 -1.42 -11.51 26.89
C ASP A 459 -0.28 -11.52 25.85
N CYS A 460 -0.41 -12.31 24.78
CA CYS A 460 0.66 -12.49 23.80
C CYS A 460 0.24 -12.32 22.34
N ASP A 461 -1.04 -12.02 22.08
CA ASP A 461 -1.65 -11.93 20.75
C ASP A 461 -1.51 -13.21 19.87
N ASN A 462 -0.95 -14.31 20.41
CA ASN A 462 -0.97 -15.62 19.75
C ASN A 462 -2.34 -16.28 19.93
N ARG A 463 -2.58 -17.36 19.19
CA ARG A 463 -3.79 -18.18 19.30
C ARG A 463 -3.43 -19.65 19.17
N TYR A 464 -4.29 -20.53 19.68
CA TYR A 464 -4.26 -21.93 19.30
C TYR A 464 -4.61 -22.05 17.81
N LEU A 465 -3.81 -22.79 17.07
CA LEU A 465 -3.99 -23.08 15.65
C LEU A 465 -3.95 -24.59 15.42
N TYR A 466 -4.85 -25.09 14.58
CA TYR A 466 -4.83 -26.44 14.03
C TYR A 466 -4.66 -26.31 12.52
N GLU A 467 -3.54 -26.79 11.98
CA GLU A 467 -3.16 -26.68 10.57
C GLU A 467 -3.49 -27.97 9.79
N ASP A 468 -3.44 -27.89 8.46
CA ASP A 468 -3.87 -28.97 7.55
C ASP A 468 -2.90 -30.15 7.47
N ASP A 469 -1.66 -29.98 7.90
CA ASP A 469 -0.69 -31.05 8.12
C ASP A 469 -0.87 -31.77 9.47
N GLY A 470 -1.81 -31.30 10.31
CA GLY A 470 -2.07 -31.80 11.64
C GLY A 470 -1.19 -31.17 12.72
N ASP A 471 -0.35 -30.19 12.38
CA ASP A 471 0.41 -29.43 13.37
C ASP A 471 -0.53 -28.57 14.22
N VAL A 472 -0.25 -28.56 15.52
CA VAL A 472 -1.00 -27.79 16.50
C VAL A 472 -0.06 -26.79 17.16
N THR A 473 -0.29 -25.50 16.91
CA THR A 473 0.42 -24.43 17.59
C THR A 473 -0.40 -24.01 18.81
N LEU A 474 0.15 -24.17 20.01
CA LEU A 474 -0.51 -23.79 21.26
C LEU A 474 -0.02 -22.43 21.74
N CYS A 475 -0.92 -21.69 22.40
CA CYS A 475 -0.55 -20.46 23.09
C CYS A 475 -0.02 -20.78 24.51
N LEU A 476 1.26 -20.54 24.76
CA LEU A 476 1.92 -20.83 26.04
C LEU A 476 1.39 -20.00 27.24
N CYS A 477 0.55 -18.98 27.00
CA CYS A 477 -0.06 -18.18 28.06
C CYS A 477 -1.37 -18.77 28.61
N GLN A 478 -1.94 -19.79 27.96
CA GLN A 478 -3.19 -20.43 28.36
C GLN A 478 -3.00 -21.88 28.89
N GLU A 479 -1.74 -22.27 29.19
CA GLU A 479 -1.41 -23.38 30.09
C GLU A 479 -1.49 -22.94 31.55
#